data_AF-R5JCL3-F1
#
_entry.id   AF-R5JCL3-F1
#
_cell.length_a   1.000
_cell.length_b   1.000
_cell.length_c   1.000
_cell.angle_alpha   90.00
_cell.angle_beta   90.00
_cell.angle_gamma   90.00
#
_symmetry.space_group_name_H-M   'P 1'
#
loop_
_entity.id
_entity.type
_entity.pdbx_description
1 polymer ?
#
loop_
_entity_poly.entity_id
_entity_poly.type
_entity_poly.pdbx_seq_one_letter_code
_entity_poly.pdbx_strand_id
1 'polypeptide(L)'
;MKVLNHIKLLLVLTVAILSFSSCEQDDESIYYYIIDRTCVGDLGFTDGFYPLESGVTFKGDDYAVDRQYYYPENYGGREFSTLTLTWWIDMGTLYLDYGRDYPMLEIRGVYVNGRFLNGELYANGVYEFSVSLEMDS
;
A
#
# COMPACT_ATOMS: atom_id res chain seq x y z
N MET A 1 16.34 13.82 -51.75
CA MET A 1 16.45 13.18 -50.41
C MET A 1 15.91 14.17 -49.38
N LYS A 2 14.81 13.83 -48.70
CA LYS A 2 14.23 14.69 -47.64
C LYS A 2 15.12 14.53 -46.41
N VAL A 3 15.88 15.59 -46.09
CA VAL A 3 16.56 15.72 -44.80
C VAL A 3 15.46 15.93 -43.77
N LEU A 4 14.96 14.84 -43.18
CA LEU A 4 14.09 14.93 -42.02
C LEU A 4 14.97 15.44 -40.86
N ASN A 5 14.94 16.76 -40.73
CA ASN A 5 15.48 17.62 -39.69
C ASN A 5 16.02 16.87 -38.46
N HIS A 6 17.34 16.66 -38.41
CA HIS A 6 18.08 16.00 -37.34
C HIS A 6 17.75 16.58 -35.95
N ILE A 7 17.40 17.87 -35.90
CA ILE A 7 17.00 18.59 -34.69
C ILE A 7 15.65 18.07 -34.17
N LYS A 8 14.70 17.74 -35.06
CA LYS A 8 13.42 17.14 -34.66
C LYS A 8 13.58 15.71 -34.16
N LEU A 9 14.49 14.94 -34.76
CA LEU A 9 14.81 13.59 -34.29
C LEU A 9 15.50 13.64 -32.92
N LEU A 10 16.42 14.58 -32.71
CA LEU A 10 17.09 14.78 -31.42
C LEU A 10 16.09 15.19 -30.32
N LEU A 11 15.13 16.06 -30.66
CA LEU A 11 14.11 16.55 -29.73
C LEU A 11 13.06 15.48 -29.37
N VAL A 12 12.73 14.59 -30.31
CA VAL A 12 11.91 13.39 -30.01
C VAL A 12 12.68 12.42 -29.11
N LEU A 13 13.99 12.25 -29.32
CA LEU A 13 14.82 11.38 -28.48
C LEU A 13 14.96 11.93 -27.04
N THR A 14 15.15 13.23 -26.86
CA THR A 14 15.28 13.82 -25.51
C THR A 14 13.98 13.82 -24.73
N VAL A 15 12.83 13.99 -25.39
CA VAL A 15 11.51 13.85 -24.74
C VAL A 15 11.24 12.39 -24.34
N ALA A 16 11.68 11.41 -25.14
CA ALA A 16 11.51 9.99 -24.83
C ALA A 16 12.34 9.53 -23.61
N ILE A 17 13.46 10.19 -23.30
CA ILE A 17 14.31 9.84 -22.14
C ILE A 17 13.71 10.39 -20.84
N LEU A 18 12.98 11.51 -20.89
CA LEU A 18 12.33 12.09 -19.70
C LEU A 18 11.08 11.31 -19.26
N SER A 19 10.46 10.54 -20.15
CA SER A 19 9.30 9.68 -19.84
C SER A 19 9.63 8.39 -19.08
N PHE A 20 10.90 8.04 -18.92
CA PHE A 20 11.33 6.89 -18.11
C PHE A 20 11.95 7.28 -16.77
N SER A 21 11.98 8.57 -16.43
CA SER A 21 12.35 9.03 -15.09
C SER A 21 11.10 9.22 -14.22
N SER A 22 10.15 8.28 -14.30
CA SER A 22 9.29 8.05 -13.13
C SER A 22 10.25 7.50 -12.09
N CYS A 23 10.40 8.12 -10.91
CA CYS A 23 10.98 7.41 -9.79
C CYS A 23 10.10 6.18 -9.56
N GLU A 24 10.45 5.03 -10.12
CA GLU A 24 9.99 3.75 -9.63
C GLU A 24 10.43 3.73 -8.16
N GLN A 25 9.48 3.93 -7.25
CA GLN A 25 9.68 3.53 -5.86
C GLN A 25 9.83 2.03 -5.93
N ASP A 26 11.08 1.57 -5.81
CA ASP A 26 11.37 0.15 -5.71
C ASP A 26 10.90 -0.38 -4.35
N ASP A 27 10.78 -1.71 -4.26
CA ASP A 27 10.28 -2.40 -3.07
C ASP A 27 11.06 -2.01 -1.80
N GLU A 28 12.39 -1.83 -1.95
CA GLU A 28 13.28 -1.46 -0.86
C GLU A 28 12.99 -0.05 -0.34
N SER A 29 12.68 0.91 -1.22
CA SER A 29 12.29 2.26 -0.81
C SER A 29 10.99 2.25 0.00
N ILE A 30 9.98 1.47 -0.41
CA ILE A 30 8.69 1.38 0.29
C ILE A 30 8.85 0.76 1.67
N TYR A 31 9.68 -0.28 1.80
CA TYR A 31 10.00 -0.90 3.09
C TYR A 31 10.46 0.17 4.11
N TYR A 32 11.42 1.01 3.73
CA TYR A 32 11.92 2.07 4.63
C TYR A 32 10.93 3.20 4.90
N TYR A 33 9.92 3.39 4.03
CA TYR A 33 8.87 4.36 4.30
C TYR A 33 7.90 3.89 5.39
N ILE A 34 7.58 2.59 5.42
CA ILE A 34 6.51 2.06 6.29
C ILE A 34 7.05 1.41 7.58
N ILE A 35 8.31 0.98 7.61
CA ILE A 35 8.91 0.35 8.79
C ILE A 35 8.82 1.27 10.02
N ASP A 36 8.45 0.68 11.16
CA ASP A 36 8.21 1.35 12.45
C ASP A 36 7.09 2.40 12.47
N ARG A 37 6.33 2.54 11.37
CA ARG A 37 5.13 3.38 11.28
C ARG A 37 3.85 2.57 11.40
N THR A 38 2.78 3.26 11.75
CA THR A 38 1.41 2.75 11.70
C THR A 38 0.72 3.26 10.44
N CYS A 39 0.29 2.36 9.58
CA CYS A 39 -0.57 2.66 8.43
C CYS A 39 -2.04 2.42 8.81
N VAL A 40 -2.85 3.47 8.77
CA VAL A 40 -4.24 3.48 9.21
C VAL A 40 -5.19 3.59 8.02
N GLY A 41 -6.17 2.70 7.92
CA GLY A 41 -7.21 2.76 6.90
C GLY A 41 -8.00 1.47 6.77
N ASP A 42 -8.80 1.38 5.70
CA ASP A 42 -9.66 0.23 5.43
C ASP A 42 -8.89 -0.90 4.72
N LEU A 43 -8.86 -2.08 5.34
CA LEU A 43 -8.32 -3.32 4.75
C LEU A 43 -9.41 -4.37 4.49
N GLY A 44 -10.69 -3.97 4.53
CA GLY A 44 -11.84 -4.83 4.23
C GLY A 44 -12.31 -5.68 5.41
N PHE A 45 -11.80 -5.43 6.62
CA PHE A 45 -12.26 -6.13 7.82
C PHE A 45 -13.64 -5.66 8.26
N THR A 46 -14.46 -6.62 8.71
CA THR A 46 -15.81 -6.36 9.23
C THR A 46 -16.09 -7.21 10.46
N ASP A 47 -16.87 -6.66 11.39
CA ASP A 47 -17.57 -7.42 12.44
C ASP A 47 -19.06 -7.42 12.13
N GLY A 48 -19.53 -8.47 11.45
CA GLY A 48 -20.90 -8.51 10.92
C GLY A 48 -21.14 -7.45 9.85
N PHE A 49 -21.96 -6.44 10.16
CA PHE A 49 -22.26 -5.31 9.25
C PHE A 49 -21.42 -4.07 9.53
N TYR A 50 -20.49 -4.15 10.48
CA TYR A 50 -19.71 -3.01 10.93
C TYR A 50 -18.31 -3.06 10.32
N PRO A 51 -17.92 -2.08 9.48
CA PRO A 51 -16.56 -2.00 8.98
C PRO A 51 -15.59 -1.69 10.12
N LEU A 52 -14.39 -2.25 10.03
CA LEU A 52 -13.31 -2.04 10.97
C LEU A 52 -12.19 -1.26 10.28
N GLU A 53 -11.72 -0.19 10.92
CA GLU A 53 -10.51 0.49 10.49
C GLU A 53 -9.30 -0.26 11.02
N SER A 54 -8.34 -0.54 10.16
CA SER A 54 -7.09 -1.21 10.50
C SER A 54 -6.02 -0.18 10.82
N GLY A 55 -5.17 -0.50 11.79
CA GLY A 55 -4.03 0.31 12.21
C GLY A 55 -2.81 -0.59 12.27
N VAL A 56 -2.16 -0.78 11.12
CA VAL A 56 -1.07 -1.74 10.95
C VAL A 56 0.25 -1.08 11.28
N THR A 57 0.84 -1.42 12.43
CA THR A 57 2.20 -1.03 12.78
C THR A 57 3.20 -2.05 12.23
N PHE A 58 3.95 -1.67 11.21
CA PHE A 58 4.99 -2.51 10.61
C PHE A 58 6.23 -2.52 11.49
N LYS A 59 6.73 -3.70 11.84
CA LYS A 59 7.97 -3.90 12.60
C LYS A 59 9.01 -4.59 11.73
N GLY A 60 10.27 -4.50 12.17
CA GLY A 60 11.35 -5.30 11.59
C GLY A 60 11.10 -6.79 11.74
N ASP A 61 11.89 -7.59 11.02
CA ASP A 61 11.83 -9.06 11.02
C ASP A 61 10.48 -9.62 10.53
N ASP A 62 9.92 -9.02 9.48
CA ASP A 62 8.71 -9.48 8.78
C ASP A 62 7.46 -9.57 9.68
N TYR A 63 7.42 -8.84 10.79
CA TYR A 63 6.33 -8.86 11.77
C TYR A 63 5.54 -7.55 11.77
N ALA A 64 4.22 -7.61 11.93
CA ALA A 64 3.39 -6.43 12.15
C ALA A 64 2.25 -6.71 13.13
N VAL A 65 1.71 -5.62 13.68
CA VAL A 65 0.55 -5.64 14.58
C VAL A 65 -0.54 -4.76 13.99
N ASP A 66 -1.72 -5.32 13.79
CA ASP A 66 -2.90 -4.59 13.32
C ASP A 66 -3.87 -4.39 14.49
N ARG A 67 -4.06 -3.13 14.89
CA ARG A 67 -5.11 -2.76 15.85
C ARG A 67 -6.34 -2.31 15.10
N GLN A 68 -7.42 -3.06 15.26
CA GLN A 68 -8.67 -2.84 14.57
C GLN A 68 -9.62 -2.03 15.43
N TYR A 69 -10.22 -0.99 14.86
CA TYR A 69 -11.14 -0.09 15.54
C TYR A 69 -12.51 -0.08 14.88
N TYR A 70 -13.54 -0.03 15.71
CA TYR A 70 -14.90 0.24 15.31
C TYR A 70 -15.32 1.64 15.79
N TYR A 71 -15.96 2.42 14.92
CA TYR A 71 -16.44 3.78 15.20
C TYR A 71 -17.97 3.82 15.28
N PRO A 72 -18.57 3.57 16.46
CA PRO A 72 -19.99 3.80 16.65
C PRO A 72 -20.31 5.29 16.58
N GLU A 73 -21.49 5.65 16.05
CA GLU A 73 -21.90 7.05 15.77
C GLU A 73 -21.79 8.02 16.96
N ASN A 74 -21.71 7.53 18.20
CA ASN A 74 -21.79 8.36 19.41
C ASN A 74 -20.71 8.08 20.47
N TYR A 75 -19.75 7.22 20.18
CA TYR A 75 -18.62 6.96 21.07
C TYR A 75 -17.37 6.94 20.19
N GLY A 76 -16.33 7.71 20.53
CA GLY A 76 -15.08 7.70 19.77
C GLY A 76 -14.57 6.27 19.53
N GLY A 77 -13.65 6.12 18.56
CA GLY A 77 -13.16 4.81 18.11
C GLY A 77 -12.85 3.85 19.26
N ARG A 78 -13.43 2.66 19.19
CA ARG A 78 -13.22 1.60 20.19
C ARG A 78 -12.41 0.49 19.55
N GLU A 79 -11.34 0.09 20.22
CA GLU A 79 -10.55 -1.07 19.80
C GLU A 79 -11.44 -2.33 19.82
N PHE A 80 -11.48 -3.03 18.70
CA PHE A 80 -12.23 -4.26 18.49
C PHE A 80 -11.33 -5.48 18.70
N SER A 81 -10.15 -5.49 18.06
CA SER A 81 -9.20 -6.59 18.11
C SER A 81 -7.77 -6.09 17.89
N THR A 82 -6.80 -6.88 18.34
CA THR A 82 -5.40 -6.74 17.97
C THR A 82 -4.96 -8.04 17.30
N LEU A 83 -4.58 -7.97 16.03
CA LEU A 83 -4.09 -9.09 15.24
C LEU A 83 -2.57 -8.98 15.04
N THR A 84 -1.93 -10.14 14.92
CA THR A 84 -0.52 -10.24 14.54
C THR A 84 -0.42 -10.87 13.18
N LEU A 85 0.46 -10.36 12.34
CA LEU A 85 0.63 -10.82 10.97
C LEU A 85 2.11 -10.81 10.59
N THR A 86 2.44 -11.59 9.56
CA THR A 86 3.70 -11.45 8.84
C THR A 86 3.50 -10.62 7.58
N TRP A 87 4.54 -9.90 7.15
CA TRP A 87 4.47 -9.04 5.98
C TRP A 87 5.78 -9.05 5.19
N TRP A 88 5.67 -8.81 3.89
CA TRP A 88 6.82 -8.60 3.01
C TRP A 88 6.39 -7.82 1.77
N ILE A 89 7.36 -7.26 1.05
CA ILE A 89 7.13 -6.63 -0.25
C ILE A 89 7.86 -7.44 -1.31
N ASP A 90 7.15 -7.77 -2.40
CA ASP A 90 7.74 -8.43 -3.55
C ASP A 90 7.08 -7.94 -4.85
N MET A 91 7.91 -7.46 -5.78
CA MET A 91 7.51 -6.97 -7.11
C MET A 91 6.37 -5.94 -7.04
N GLY A 92 6.51 -4.92 -6.19
CA GLY A 92 5.55 -3.83 -6.02
C GLY A 92 4.25 -4.25 -5.32
N THR A 93 4.24 -5.40 -4.65
CA THR A 93 3.09 -5.89 -3.88
C THR A 93 3.46 -6.02 -2.41
N LEU A 94 2.71 -5.35 -1.54
CA LEU A 94 2.79 -5.55 -0.10
C LEU A 94 1.84 -6.68 0.31
N TYR A 95 2.39 -7.75 0.86
CA TYR A 95 1.64 -8.91 1.35
C TYR A 95 1.44 -8.82 2.85
N LEU A 96 0.22 -9.13 3.31
CA LEU A 96 -0.15 -9.18 4.71
C LEU A 96 -0.75 -10.57 5.00
N ASP A 97 0.00 -11.40 5.71
CA ASP A 97 -0.39 -12.75 6.09
C ASP A 97 -0.77 -12.81 7.57
N TYR A 98 -2.08 -12.78 7.84
CA TYR A 98 -2.67 -12.90 9.17
C TYR A 98 -2.77 -14.36 9.64
N GLY A 99 -2.27 -15.31 8.85
CA GLY A 99 -2.34 -16.74 9.11
C GLY A 99 -3.65 -17.38 8.63
N ARG A 100 -3.85 -18.63 9.05
CA ARG A 100 -4.84 -19.55 8.47
C ARG A 100 -6.30 -19.08 8.53
N ASP A 101 -6.64 -18.24 9.50
CA ASP A 101 -8.03 -17.83 9.75
C ASP A 101 -8.47 -16.66 8.86
N TYR A 102 -7.56 -16.11 8.06
CA TYR A 102 -7.77 -14.93 7.23
C TYR A 102 -7.30 -15.17 5.80
N PRO A 103 -7.85 -14.46 4.81
CA PRO A 103 -7.27 -14.43 3.48
C PRO A 103 -5.88 -13.79 3.50
N MET A 104 -5.02 -14.19 2.56
CA MET A 104 -3.84 -13.41 2.22
C MET A 104 -4.30 -12.07 1.66
N LEU A 105 -3.91 -10.96 2.28
CA LEU A 105 -4.16 -9.64 1.70
C LEU A 105 -2.94 -9.21 0.88
N GLU A 106 -3.21 -8.63 -0.27
CA GLU A 106 -2.20 -8.17 -1.22
C GLU A 106 -2.54 -6.73 -1.62
N ILE A 107 -1.68 -5.78 -1.30
CA ILE A 107 -1.78 -4.40 -1.79
C ILE A 107 -0.84 -4.28 -2.98
N ARG A 108 -1.42 -4.40 -4.18
CA ARG A 108 -0.67 -4.45 -5.44
C ARG A 108 -0.45 -3.06 -6.01
N GLY A 109 0.70 -2.88 -6.66
CA GLY A 109 1.09 -1.59 -7.25
C GLY A 109 1.29 -0.53 -6.17
N VAL A 110 1.91 -0.92 -5.05
CA VAL A 110 2.02 -0.05 -3.88
C VAL A 110 2.90 1.16 -4.19
N TYR A 111 2.48 2.34 -3.74
CA TYR A 111 3.26 3.58 -3.84
C TYR A 111 2.97 4.53 -2.68
N VAL A 112 3.95 5.38 -2.37
CA VAL A 112 3.81 6.39 -1.30
C VAL A 112 3.63 7.78 -1.91
N ASN A 113 2.57 8.47 -1.47
CA ASN A 113 2.33 9.87 -1.80
C ASN A 113 2.14 10.69 -0.52
N GLY A 114 3.17 11.44 -0.14
CA GLY A 114 3.21 12.17 1.12
C GLY A 114 3.13 11.20 2.30
N ARG A 115 2.07 11.32 3.10
CA ARG A 115 1.79 10.45 4.26
C ARG A 115 0.90 9.25 3.93
N PHE A 116 0.60 9.01 2.66
CA PHE A 116 -0.33 7.95 2.27
C PHE A 116 0.39 6.82 1.52
N LEU A 117 0.20 5.59 1.98
CA LEU A 117 0.51 4.38 1.26
C LEU A 117 -0.72 3.98 0.45
N ASN A 118 -0.59 3.84 -0.87
CA ASN A 118 -1.71 3.60 -1.76
C ASN A 118 -1.49 2.34 -2.59
N GLY A 119 -2.56 1.72 -3.06
CA GLY A 119 -2.51 0.57 -3.97
C GLY A 119 -3.89 0.00 -4.24
N GLU A 120 -3.94 -1.19 -4.81
CA GLU A 120 -5.18 -1.94 -5.03
C GLU A 120 -5.20 -3.15 -4.10
N LEU A 121 -6.22 -3.26 -3.25
CA LEU A 121 -6.37 -4.35 -2.30
C LEU A 121 -6.97 -5.58 -2.98
N TYR A 122 -6.33 -6.73 -2.73
CA TYR A 122 -6.83 -8.04 -3.10
C TYR A 122 -6.87 -8.95 -1.87
N ALA A 123 -7.86 -9.83 -1.81
CA ALA A 123 -7.95 -10.91 -0.83
C ALA A 123 -7.88 -12.27 -1.56
N ASN A 124 -6.85 -13.08 -1.27
CA ASN A 124 -6.57 -14.34 -1.99
C ASN A 124 -6.59 -14.18 -3.53
N GLY A 125 -5.99 -13.10 -4.03
CA GLY A 125 -5.96 -12.77 -5.46
C GLY A 125 -7.26 -12.24 -6.06
N VAL A 126 -8.33 -12.05 -5.28
CA VAL A 126 -9.58 -11.41 -5.72
C VAL A 126 -9.53 -9.92 -5.43
N TYR A 127 -9.84 -9.09 -6.43
CA TYR A 127 -9.87 -7.64 -6.26
C TYR A 127 -11.00 -7.21 -5.32
N GLU A 128 -10.68 -6.34 -4.35
CA GLU A 128 -11.64 -5.76 -3.42
C GLU A 128 -11.91 -4.29 -3.77
N PHE A 129 -10.92 -3.41 -3.61
CA PHE A 129 -11.04 -1.97 -3.86
C PHE A 129 -9.66 -1.26 -3.88
N SER A 130 -9.62 -0.02 -4.37
CA SER A 130 -8.44 0.86 -4.23
C SER A 130 -8.28 1.32 -2.77
N VAL A 131 -7.10 1.11 -2.19
CA VAL A 131 -6.81 1.39 -0.79
C VAL A 131 -5.86 2.60 -0.64
N SER A 132 -6.09 3.38 0.41
CA SER A 132 -5.21 4.47 0.85
C SER A 132 -5.09 4.40 2.36
N LEU A 133 -3.89 4.12 2.86
CA LEU A 133 -3.57 4.03 4.28
C LEU A 133 -2.76 5.26 4.68
N GLU A 134 -3.21 5.96 5.72
CA GLU A 134 -2.52 7.10 6.29
C GLU A 134 -1.43 6.62 7.26
N MET A 135 -0.18 6.97 6.98
CA MET A 135 0.96 6.71 7.85
C MET A 135 1.01 7.74 8.97
N ASP A 136 1.25 7.27 10.19
CA ASP A 136 1.63 8.14 11.30
C ASP A 136 2.97 8.85 11.01
N SER A 137 3.11 10.03 11.63
CA SER A 137 4.21 10.96 11.39
C SER A 137 5.52 10.49 12.01
#